data_AF-A0A8S8XYP5-F1
#
_entry.id   AF-A0A8S8XYP5-F1
#
_cell.length_a   1.000
_cell.length_b   1.000
_cell.length_c   1.000
_cell.angle_alpha   90.00
_cell.angle_beta   90.00
_cell.angle_gamma   90.00
#
_symmetry.space_group_name_H-M   'P 1'
#
loop_
_entity.id
_entity.type
_entity.pdbx_description
1 polymer ?
#
loop_
_entity_poly.entity_id
_entity_poly.type
_entity_poly.pdbx_seq_one_letter_code
_entity_poly.pdbx_strand_id
1 'polypeptide(L)'
;MVHHAPLAAVYHASWTEDWNRLDGSTDTDNDGLLDAWEVEHDLNRARRSAPGNLIEAELDPDGDGLDHLEEFNLGSDPNSNDTDGDCIPDDIEVLRAQADASGPNATARLTMADADGDGVDDHTVEGCTADAVDPIDNGDTTTDGEQNQTAPDEDVDLDGVPFADDRCPATPQGDPVDAEGCSADQRRMLLSDGEEAEDGFGWFLPVIGIVGLLVVITGAMGLRNRDDEPDLSTDMPVEVAAAKPLVVLDGRSSDADLRARLAGWDDAVIDERLSEGWTLEGLVDYYEKQA
;
A
#
# COMPACT_ATOMS: atom_id res chain seq x y z
N MET A 1 -22.31 1.16 27.03
CA MET A 1 -21.43 2.25 27.47
C MET A 1 -21.31 2.20 28.98
N VAL A 2 -20.08 2.24 29.51
CA VAL A 2 -19.85 2.35 30.96
C VAL A 2 -20.04 3.81 31.36
N HIS A 3 -21.16 4.14 32.02
CA HIS A 3 -21.46 5.52 32.44
C HIS A 3 -20.79 5.93 33.77
N HIS A 4 -19.94 5.06 34.32
CA HIS A 4 -19.27 5.26 35.60
C HIS A 4 -17.84 5.76 35.38
N ALA A 5 -17.61 7.07 35.55
CA ALA A 5 -16.35 7.73 35.22
C ALA A 5 -15.10 7.08 35.85
N PRO A 6 -15.08 6.68 37.13
CA PRO A 6 -13.91 5.99 37.69
C PRO A 6 -13.59 4.65 37.04
N LEU A 7 -14.61 3.90 36.60
CA LEU A 7 -14.39 2.62 35.91
C LEU A 7 -13.93 2.85 34.48
N ALA A 8 -14.56 3.81 33.79
CA ALA A 8 -14.15 4.21 32.44
C ALA A 8 -12.68 4.68 32.39
N ALA A 9 -12.21 5.38 33.43
CA ALA A 9 -10.82 5.81 33.53
C ALA A 9 -9.83 4.63 33.60
N VAL A 10 -10.16 3.56 34.31
CA VAL A 10 -9.31 2.35 34.39
C VAL A 10 -9.22 1.66 33.03
N TYR A 11 -10.35 1.50 32.34
CA TYR A 11 -10.37 0.92 31.00
C TYR A 11 -9.61 1.77 30.00
N HIS A 12 -9.78 3.10 30.04
CA HIS A 12 -9.05 4.00 29.15
C HIS A 12 -7.55 3.95 29.41
N ALA A 13 -7.11 3.93 30.68
CA ALA A 13 -5.69 3.83 31.01
C ALA A 13 -5.09 2.51 30.49
N SER A 14 -5.76 1.39 30.74
CA SER A 14 -5.34 0.08 30.24
C SER A 14 -5.30 0.01 28.72
N TRP A 15 -6.28 0.60 28.03
CA TRP A 15 -6.29 0.66 26.57
C TRP A 15 -5.13 1.52 26.05
N THR A 16 -4.86 2.66 26.67
CA THR A 16 -3.74 3.53 26.27
C THR A 16 -2.38 2.88 26.52
N GLU A 17 -2.23 2.08 27.57
CA GLU A 17 -1.01 1.31 27.82
C GLU A 17 -0.80 0.25 26.72
N ASP A 18 -1.85 -0.50 26.37
CA ASP A 18 -1.79 -1.52 25.33
C ASP A 18 -1.59 -0.92 23.92
N TRP A 19 -2.32 0.16 23.60
CA TRP A 19 -2.23 0.86 22.31
C TRP A 19 -0.86 1.50 22.04
N ASN A 20 -0.09 1.80 23.08
CA ASN A 20 1.26 2.38 22.96
C ASN A 20 2.36 1.37 23.26
N ARG A 21 2.05 0.08 23.23
CA ARG A 21 3.01 -0.98 23.50
C ARG A 21 3.91 -1.16 22.29
N LEU A 22 5.21 -0.89 22.47
CA LEU A 22 6.26 -1.07 21.46
C LEU A 22 7.22 -2.17 21.92
N ASP A 23 6.68 -3.32 22.33
CA ASP A 23 7.51 -4.48 22.66
C ASP A 23 7.83 -5.30 21.42
N GLY A 24 8.84 -6.17 21.48
CA GLY A 24 9.28 -7.01 20.35
C GLY A 24 8.32 -8.15 19.98
N SER A 25 7.03 -8.00 20.27
CA SER A 25 5.98 -8.97 19.95
C SER A 25 4.64 -8.33 19.60
N THR A 26 4.55 -6.99 19.65
CA THR A 26 3.33 -6.26 19.34
C THR A 26 3.32 -5.93 17.87
N ASP A 27 2.24 -6.34 17.21
CA ASP A 27 1.89 -6.08 15.82
C ASP A 27 0.39 -5.74 15.86
N THR A 28 0.09 -4.44 15.86
CA THR A 28 -1.24 -3.88 16.18
C THR A 28 -2.22 -4.11 15.04
N ASP A 29 -1.76 -4.11 13.79
CA ASP A 29 -2.60 -4.30 12.63
C ASP A 29 -2.48 -5.69 11.98
N ASN A 30 -1.61 -6.56 12.49
CA ASN A 30 -1.38 -7.93 12.05
C ASN A 30 -0.98 -8.01 10.57
N ASP A 31 -0.02 -7.19 10.16
CA ASP A 31 0.57 -7.25 8.83
C ASP A 31 1.93 -7.98 8.80
N GLY A 32 2.50 -8.30 9.98
CA GLY A 32 3.76 -9.00 10.13
C GLY A 32 4.93 -8.09 10.52
N LEU A 33 4.75 -6.77 10.47
CA LEU A 33 5.70 -5.80 10.98
C LEU A 33 5.42 -5.56 12.47
N LEU A 34 6.48 -5.38 13.26
CA LEU A 34 6.33 -5.07 14.68
C LEU A 34 6.14 -3.57 14.87
N ASP A 35 5.19 -3.17 15.74
CA ASP A 35 4.90 -1.77 16.05
C ASP A 35 6.17 -0.97 16.40
N ALA A 36 7.10 -1.62 17.11
CA ALA A 36 8.35 -1.01 17.53
C ALA A 36 9.25 -0.66 16.34
N TRP A 37 9.32 -1.54 15.34
CA TRP A 37 10.11 -1.36 14.13
C TRP A 37 9.45 -0.34 13.21
N GLU A 38 8.13 -0.40 13.03
CA GLU A 38 7.40 0.56 12.21
C GLU A 38 7.54 1.99 12.76
N VAL A 39 7.44 2.17 14.09
CA VAL A 39 7.63 3.49 14.71
C VAL A 39 9.08 3.98 14.59
N GLU A 40 10.07 3.07 14.54
CA GLU A 40 11.48 3.43 14.35
C GLU A 40 11.76 3.93 12.92
N HIS A 41 11.07 3.38 11.93
CA HIS A 41 11.21 3.71 10.50
C HIS A 41 10.08 4.61 9.96
N ASP A 42 9.43 5.37 10.84
CA ASP A 42 8.36 6.34 10.50
C ASP A 42 7.14 5.75 9.73
N LEU A 43 6.90 4.44 9.86
CA LEU A 43 5.74 3.71 9.30
C LEU A 43 4.52 3.73 10.23
N ASN A 44 3.40 3.16 9.77
CA ASN A 44 2.12 3.21 10.48
C ASN A 44 1.69 1.87 11.09
N ARG A 45 2.02 1.68 12.37
CA ARG A 45 1.61 0.53 13.19
C ARG A 45 0.13 0.11 13.23
N ALA A 46 -0.78 0.88 12.64
CA ALA A 46 -2.21 0.64 12.66
C ALA A 46 -2.83 0.58 11.25
N ARG A 47 -2.00 0.50 10.19
CA ARG A 47 -2.42 0.47 8.79
C ARG A 47 -1.88 -0.72 8.00
N ARG A 48 -2.37 -1.90 8.34
CA ARG A 48 -2.26 -3.10 7.50
C ARG A 48 -2.52 -2.93 6.00
N SER A 49 -3.41 -2.02 5.56
CA SER A 49 -3.83 -1.93 4.15
C SER A 49 -3.27 -0.70 3.44
N ALA A 50 -2.64 -0.95 2.30
CA ALA A 50 -2.15 0.05 1.37
C ALA A 50 -3.08 0.21 0.15
N PRO A 51 -2.92 1.26 -0.68
CA PRO A 51 -3.62 1.38 -1.96
C PRO A 51 -3.38 0.16 -2.85
N GLY A 52 -4.31 -0.12 -3.78
CA GLY A 52 -4.09 -1.17 -4.77
C GLY A 52 -4.30 -2.61 -4.28
N ASN A 53 -4.95 -2.81 -3.12
CA ASN A 53 -5.16 -4.14 -2.51
C ASN A 53 -3.86 -4.82 -2.05
N LEU A 54 -2.83 -4.02 -1.77
CA LEU A 54 -1.60 -4.43 -1.11
C LEU A 54 -1.73 -4.24 0.41
N ILE A 55 -0.86 -4.90 1.17
CA ILE A 55 -0.64 -4.58 2.59
C ILE A 55 0.55 -3.62 2.75
N GLU A 56 0.65 -2.90 3.86
CA GLU A 56 1.78 -1.99 4.13
C GLU A 56 3.11 -2.75 4.14
N ALA A 57 3.14 -3.95 4.72
CA ALA A 57 4.28 -4.87 4.65
C ALA A 57 4.76 -5.27 3.24
N GLU A 58 3.95 -5.08 2.18
CA GLU A 58 4.30 -5.40 0.78
C GLU A 58 4.69 -4.16 -0.03
N LEU A 59 4.88 -3.01 0.62
CA LEU A 59 5.29 -1.78 -0.04
C LEU A 59 6.81 -1.66 -0.10
N ASP A 60 7.26 -1.01 -1.16
CA ASP A 60 8.65 -0.64 -1.47
C ASP A 60 8.65 0.88 -1.77
N PRO A 61 8.78 1.74 -0.74
CA PRO A 61 8.67 3.20 -0.91
C PRO A 61 9.90 3.88 -1.52
N ASP A 62 11.09 3.33 -1.30
CA ASP A 62 12.36 3.85 -1.82
C ASP A 62 12.76 3.26 -3.17
N GLY A 63 12.10 2.17 -3.59
CA GLY A 63 12.14 1.63 -4.94
C GLY A 63 13.39 0.82 -5.23
N ASP A 64 14.00 0.21 -4.21
CA ASP A 64 15.16 -0.66 -4.37
C ASP A 64 14.78 -2.11 -4.73
N GLY A 65 13.50 -2.48 -4.58
CA GLY A 65 13.00 -3.81 -4.87
C GLY A 65 12.92 -4.74 -3.66
N LEU A 66 13.16 -4.25 -2.44
CA LEU A 66 12.85 -4.92 -1.18
C LEU A 66 11.55 -4.35 -0.61
N ASP A 67 10.63 -5.22 -0.21
CA ASP A 67 9.45 -4.77 0.52
C ASP A 67 9.74 -4.59 2.03
N HIS A 68 8.91 -3.79 2.72
CA HIS A 68 9.05 -3.56 4.16
C HIS A 68 9.22 -4.86 4.99
N LEU A 69 8.58 -5.97 4.58
CA LEU A 69 8.68 -7.23 5.30
C LEU A 69 10.05 -7.89 5.10
N GLU A 70 10.59 -7.88 3.88
CA GLU A 70 11.94 -8.34 3.58
C GLU A 70 12.97 -7.53 4.34
N GLU A 71 12.83 -6.20 4.33
CA GLU A 71 13.69 -5.29 5.05
C GLU A 71 13.61 -5.47 6.56
N PHE A 72 12.41 -5.63 7.12
CA PHE A 72 12.22 -5.97 8.52
C PHE A 72 12.96 -7.27 8.92
N ASN A 73 12.93 -8.28 8.05
CA ASN A 73 13.61 -9.54 8.30
C ASN A 73 15.13 -9.44 8.16
N LEU A 74 15.62 -8.52 7.33
CA LEU A 74 17.04 -8.32 7.04
C LEU A 74 17.68 -7.26 7.96
N GLY A 75 16.87 -6.37 8.54
CA GLY A 75 17.30 -5.27 9.39
C GLY A 75 17.72 -4.02 8.62
N SER A 76 17.29 -3.85 7.36
CA SER A 76 17.50 -2.64 6.55
C SER A 76 16.46 -1.54 6.85
N ASP A 77 16.63 -0.36 6.23
CA ASP A 77 15.77 0.81 6.40
C ASP A 77 14.78 0.98 5.21
N PRO A 78 13.46 0.84 5.43
CA PRO A 78 12.40 0.90 4.39
C PRO A 78 12.19 2.23 3.70
N ASN A 79 13.03 3.21 4.02
CA ASN A 79 13.02 4.51 3.38
C ASN A 79 14.38 4.88 2.80
N SER A 80 15.31 3.93 2.71
CA SER A 80 16.67 4.12 2.22
C SER A 80 17.13 2.94 1.35
N ASN A 81 17.22 3.18 0.05
CA ASN A 81 17.74 2.23 -0.94
C ASN A 81 19.24 1.86 -0.81
N ASP A 82 19.88 2.34 0.26
CA ASP A 82 21.28 2.18 0.65
C ASP A 82 21.31 2.42 2.17
N THR A 83 21.05 1.38 2.94
CA THR A 83 20.78 1.45 4.39
C THR A 83 22.01 1.94 5.17
N ASP A 84 23.19 1.43 4.85
CA ASP A 84 24.42 1.79 5.57
C ASP A 84 25.15 3.00 4.97
N GLY A 85 24.70 3.46 3.80
CA GLY A 85 25.19 4.65 3.11
C GLY A 85 26.57 4.45 2.49
N ASP A 86 26.96 3.20 2.22
CA ASP A 86 28.26 2.88 1.66
C ASP A 86 28.33 3.10 0.15
N CYS A 87 27.20 3.34 -0.52
CA CYS A 87 26.95 3.52 -1.97
C CYS A 87 26.59 2.26 -2.77
N ILE A 88 26.44 1.11 -2.13
CA ILE A 88 25.93 -0.11 -2.75
C ILE A 88 24.43 -0.23 -2.41
N PRO A 89 23.53 -0.34 -3.42
CA PRO A 89 22.11 -0.48 -3.14
C PRO A 89 21.76 -1.80 -2.44
N ASP A 90 20.77 -1.76 -1.55
CA ASP A 90 20.37 -2.87 -0.68
C ASP A 90 20.02 -4.15 -1.46
N ASP A 91 19.33 -4.03 -2.60
CA ASP A 91 18.97 -5.16 -3.46
C ASP A 91 20.20 -5.90 -4.00
N ILE A 92 21.23 -5.15 -4.42
CA ILE A 92 22.50 -5.69 -4.89
C ILE A 92 23.23 -6.41 -3.77
N GLU A 93 23.17 -5.87 -2.55
CA GLU A 93 23.77 -6.49 -1.37
C GLU A 93 23.11 -7.84 -1.02
N VAL A 94 21.78 -7.89 -1.08
CA VAL A 94 21.01 -9.12 -0.92
C VAL A 94 21.39 -10.13 -2.00
N LEU A 95 21.44 -9.72 -3.26
CA LEU A 95 21.82 -10.59 -4.38
C LEU A 95 23.25 -11.13 -4.23
N ARG A 96 24.20 -10.29 -3.78
CA ARG A 96 25.60 -10.70 -3.53
C ARG A 96 25.69 -11.73 -2.40
N ALA A 97 24.96 -11.53 -1.31
CA ALA A 97 24.89 -12.51 -0.22
C ALA A 97 24.30 -13.85 -0.68
N GLN A 98 23.34 -13.84 -1.61
CA GLN A 98 22.79 -15.06 -2.20
C GLN A 98 23.77 -15.73 -3.17
N ALA A 99 24.56 -14.96 -3.90
CA ALA A 99 25.55 -15.46 -4.85
C ALA A 99 26.80 -16.04 -4.17
N ASP A 100 27.25 -15.44 -3.06
CA ASP A 100 28.41 -15.90 -2.29
C ASP A 100 28.03 -16.35 -0.88
N ALA A 101 27.67 -17.63 -0.77
CA ALA A 101 27.39 -18.28 0.50
C ALA A 101 28.61 -18.39 1.45
N SER A 102 29.82 -18.05 1.01
CA SER A 102 31.03 -18.02 1.84
C SER A 102 31.39 -16.64 2.37
N GLY A 103 30.76 -15.58 1.85
CA GLY A 103 30.94 -14.21 2.29
C GLY A 103 30.02 -13.80 3.45
N PRO A 104 29.95 -12.49 3.74
CA PRO A 104 29.00 -11.92 4.69
C PRO A 104 27.55 -12.22 4.29
N ASN A 105 26.68 -12.35 5.30
CA ASN A 105 25.24 -12.52 5.06
C ASN A 105 24.60 -11.19 4.63
N ALA A 106 23.37 -11.26 4.12
CA ALA A 106 22.64 -10.08 3.63
C ALA A 106 22.54 -8.98 4.69
N THR A 107 22.11 -9.31 5.92
CA THR A 107 22.05 -8.36 7.03
C THR A 107 23.38 -7.64 7.27
N ALA A 108 24.51 -8.34 7.20
CA ALA A 108 25.81 -7.72 7.45
C ALA A 108 26.19 -6.73 6.35
N ARG A 109 25.85 -7.05 5.10
CA ARG A 109 26.06 -6.16 3.94
C ARG A 109 25.20 -4.90 4.11
N LEU A 110 23.88 -5.09 4.22
CA LEU A 110 22.88 -4.02 4.39
C LEU A 110 23.13 -3.04 5.54
N THR A 111 23.76 -3.48 6.63
CA THR A 111 23.84 -2.67 7.86
C THR A 111 25.24 -2.23 8.24
N MET A 112 26.26 -2.66 7.48
CA MET A 112 27.66 -2.37 7.81
C MET A 112 28.51 -2.20 6.56
N ALA A 113 29.07 -1.00 6.41
CA ALA A 113 29.95 -0.66 5.29
C ALA A 113 31.20 -1.56 5.16
N ASP A 114 31.57 -2.32 6.20
CA ASP A 114 32.62 -3.34 6.19
C ASP A 114 32.00 -4.64 6.72
N ALA A 115 31.26 -5.34 5.85
CA ALA A 115 30.42 -6.47 6.24
C ALA A 115 31.24 -7.70 6.65
N ASP A 116 32.46 -7.86 6.10
CA ASP A 116 33.36 -8.98 6.43
C ASP A 116 34.33 -8.66 7.58
N GLY A 117 34.46 -7.39 7.95
CA GLY A 117 35.26 -6.91 9.07
C GLY A 117 36.76 -7.00 8.82
N ASP A 118 37.21 -6.98 7.56
CA ASP A 118 38.62 -7.03 7.20
C ASP A 118 39.33 -5.67 7.36
N GLY A 119 38.56 -4.61 7.63
CA GLY A 119 39.01 -3.25 7.84
C GLY A 119 39.03 -2.39 6.57
N VAL A 120 38.39 -2.85 5.50
CA VAL A 120 38.22 -2.16 4.23
C VAL A 120 36.74 -2.17 3.86
N ASP A 121 36.15 -0.98 3.71
CA ASP A 121 34.73 -0.87 3.37
C ASP A 121 34.43 -1.55 2.01
N ASP A 122 33.29 -2.23 1.90
CA ASP A 122 32.89 -3.07 0.76
C ASP A 122 32.83 -2.26 -0.54
N HIS A 123 32.27 -1.04 -0.50
CA HIS A 123 32.28 -0.13 -1.65
C HIS A 123 33.68 0.20 -2.19
N THR A 124 34.75 0.07 -1.41
CA THR A 124 36.11 0.34 -1.91
C THR A 124 36.68 -0.82 -2.72
N VAL A 125 36.16 -2.03 -2.49
CA VAL A 125 36.54 -3.26 -3.19
C VAL A 125 35.62 -3.48 -4.39
N GLU A 126 34.31 -3.35 -4.16
CA GLU A 126 33.26 -3.67 -5.12
C GLU A 126 32.89 -2.45 -6.00
N GLY A 127 33.05 -1.24 -5.48
CA GLY A 127 32.78 0.02 -6.19
C GLY A 127 31.31 0.44 -6.15
N CYS A 128 31.07 1.76 -6.15
CA CYS A 128 29.74 2.35 -6.34
C CYS A 128 29.33 2.22 -7.81
N THR A 129 28.61 1.18 -8.19
CA THR A 129 27.92 1.16 -9.49
C THR A 129 26.52 1.72 -9.28
N ALA A 130 26.34 3.02 -9.52
CA ALA A 130 25.03 3.68 -9.47
C ALA A 130 24.06 3.22 -10.58
N ASP A 131 24.54 2.37 -11.48
CA ASP A 131 23.74 1.71 -12.50
C ASP A 131 23.54 0.26 -12.05
N ALA A 132 22.32 -0.08 -11.64
CA ALA A 132 21.90 -1.44 -11.34
C ALA A 132 22.34 -2.38 -12.46
N VAL A 133 23.32 -3.23 -12.17
CA VAL A 133 23.76 -4.26 -13.12
C VAL A 133 22.74 -5.37 -13.07
N ASP A 134 21.93 -5.48 -14.13
CA ASP A 134 21.09 -6.64 -14.41
C ASP A 134 21.90 -7.94 -14.15
N PRO A 135 21.45 -8.83 -13.24
CA PRO A 135 22.14 -10.07 -12.91
C PRO A 135 22.30 -11.07 -14.07
N ILE A 136 21.74 -10.78 -15.25
CA ILE A 136 21.86 -11.62 -16.46
C ILE A 136 22.97 -11.13 -17.42
N ASP A 137 23.65 -10.00 -17.16
CA ASP A 137 24.77 -9.61 -18.02
C ASP A 137 25.99 -10.52 -17.80
N ASN A 138 26.15 -11.47 -18.73
CA ASN A 138 27.30 -12.36 -18.83
C ASN A 138 28.52 -11.58 -19.37
N GLY A 139 28.98 -10.58 -18.62
CA GLY A 139 30.33 -10.04 -18.70
C GLY A 139 30.80 -9.60 -20.08
N ASP A 140 29.98 -8.82 -20.80
CA ASP A 140 30.47 -8.06 -21.95
C ASP A 140 30.06 -6.58 -21.85
N THR A 141 30.96 -5.74 -21.36
CA THR A 141 31.57 -4.66 -22.17
C THR A 141 32.45 -3.79 -21.28
N THR A 142 33.78 -3.89 -21.44
CA THR A 142 34.60 -2.93 -22.18
C THR A 142 34.46 -1.48 -21.70
N THR A 143 35.53 -1.06 -21.05
CA THR A 143 36.09 0.29 -21.06
C THR A 143 35.79 1.10 -22.33
N ASP A 144 35.61 2.39 -22.10
CA ASP A 144 35.72 3.51 -23.04
C ASP A 144 34.38 3.99 -23.61
N GLY A 145 34.02 5.23 -23.24
CA GLY A 145 32.71 5.80 -23.51
C GLY A 145 32.33 5.85 -24.99
N GLU A 146 31.23 5.20 -25.32
CA GLU A 146 30.51 5.39 -26.58
C GLU A 146 29.02 5.04 -26.37
N GLN A 147 28.21 6.11 -26.24
CA GLN A 147 26.78 6.22 -26.53
C GLN A 147 25.83 5.13 -26.00
N ASN A 148 25.10 5.49 -24.94
CA ASN A 148 23.75 5.03 -24.64
C ASN A 148 22.89 5.01 -25.91
N GLN A 149 22.76 3.83 -26.51
CA GLN A 149 21.78 3.51 -27.53
C GLN A 149 21.05 2.29 -26.99
N THR A 150 19.94 2.53 -26.27
CA THR A 150 18.90 1.52 -26.05
C THR A 150 18.63 0.85 -27.39
N ALA A 151 18.64 -0.48 -27.42
CA ALA A 151 18.51 -1.18 -28.69
C ALA A 151 17.15 -0.81 -29.31
N PRO A 152 17.04 -0.58 -30.63
CA PRO A 152 15.79 -0.10 -31.25
C PRO A 152 14.59 -1.01 -31.03
N ASP A 153 14.83 -2.28 -30.71
CA ASP A 153 13.83 -3.32 -30.54
C ASP A 153 13.48 -3.58 -29.05
N GLU A 154 14.10 -2.87 -28.13
CA GLU A 154 13.91 -3.00 -26.68
C GLU A 154 12.69 -2.20 -26.22
N ASP A 155 11.85 -2.79 -25.38
CA ASP A 155 10.64 -2.16 -24.80
C ASP A 155 10.92 -1.97 -23.30
N VAL A 156 11.18 -0.71 -22.91
CA VAL A 156 11.79 -0.35 -21.61
C VAL A 156 10.78 -0.39 -20.46
N ASP A 157 9.54 -0.03 -20.72
CA ASP A 157 8.45 0.00 -19.73
C ASP A 157 7.46 -1.16 -19.89
N LEU A 158 7.69 -2.02 -20.89
CA LEU A 158 6.95 -3.27 -21.14
C LEU A 158 5.45 -3.02 -21.39
N ASP A 159 5.14 -1.88 -22.00
CA ASP A 159 3.77 -1.48 -22.36
C ASP A 159 3.32 -2.07 -23.71
N GLY A 160 4.26 -2.71 -24.45
CA GLY A 160 4.05 -3.33 -25.74
C GLY A 160 4.49 -2.48 -26.93
N VAL A 161 5.10 -1.32 -26.72
CA VAL A 161 5.66 -0.43 -27.75
C VAL A 161 7.19 -0.38 -27.61
N PRO A 162 7.97 -0.80 -28.64
CA PRO A 162 9.42 -0.69 -28.59
C PRO A 162 9.88 0.76 -28.42
N PHE A 163 10.97 0.95 -27.68
CA PHE A 163 11.57 2.24 -27.33
C PHE A 163 11.80 3.17 -28.54
N ALA A 164 12.10 2.61 -29.72
CA ALA A 164 12.28 3.41 -30.93
C ALA A 164 10.98 4.07 -31.44
N ASP A 165 9.83 3.46 -31.16
CA ASP A 165 8.49 3.89 -31.57
C ASP A 165 7.67 4.45 -30.38
N ASP A 166 8.22 4.40 -29.17
CA ASP A 166 7.56 4.83 -27.93
C ASP A 166 7.84 6.30 -27.61
N ARG A 167 6.76 7.08 -27.48
CA ARG A 167 6.81 8.50 -27.13
C ARG A 167 6.72 8.72 -25.62
N CYS A 168 6.31 7.71 -24.86
CA CYS A 168 6.09 7.72 -23.43
C CYS A 168 6.86 6.56 -22.77
N PRO A 169 8.21 6.65 -22.66
CA PRO A 169 9.11 5.57 -22.24
C PRO A 169 9.04 5.15 -20.76
N ALA A 170 7.94 5.51 -20.08
CA ALA A 170 7.70 5.26 -18.66
C ALA A 170 6.19 5.15 -18.41
N THR A 171 5.51 4.36 -19.22
CA THR A 171 4.10 4.03 -19.08
C THR A 171 3.92 2.88 -18.10
N PRO A 172 3.04 3.03 -17.08
CA PRO A 172 2.84 1.96 -16.10
C PRO A 172 2.41 0.65 -16.76
N GLN A 173 3.06 -0.44 -16.37
CA GLN A 173 2.77 -1.76 -16.91
C GLN A 173 1.32 -2.16 -16.63
N GLY A 174 0.61 -2.57 -17.68
CA GLY A 174 -0.80 -3.01 -17.61
C GLY A 174 -1.82 -1.91 -17.92
N ASP A 175 -1.39 -0.66 -18.07
CA ASP A 175 -2.27 0.41 -18.56
C ASP A 175 -2.51 0.27 -20.08
N PRO A 176 -3.73 0.59 -20.57
CA PRO A 176 -4.00 0.58 -22.00
C PRO A 176 -3.34 1.77 -22.70
N VAL A 177 -2.33 1.47 -23.52
CA VAL A 177 -1.56 2.45 -24.30
C VAL A 177 -2.12 2.66 -25.70
N ASP A 178 -1.77 3.78 -26.34
CA ASP A 178 -2.07 4.01 -27.74
C ASP A 178 -0.94 3.50 -28.66
N ALA A 179 -0.99 3.83 -29.95
CA ALA A 179 0.02 3.38 -30.92
C ALA A 179 1.39 4.04 -30.73
N GLU A 180 1.50 4.98 -29.79
CA GLU A 180 2.68 5.79 -29.53
C GLU A 180 3.21 5.54 -28.10
N GLY A 181 2.76 4.45 -27.45
CA GLY A 181 3.17 4.03 -26.11
C GLY A 181 2.62 4.88 -24.98
N CYS A 182 1.66 5.78 -25.24
CA CYS A 182 1.17 6.69 -24.18
C CYS A 182 -0.15 6.21 -23.57
N SER A 183 -0.23 6.16 -22.23
CA SER A 183 -1.48 5.95 -21.49
C SER A 183 -2.48 7.12 -21.64
N ALA A 184 -3.73 6.91 -21.23
CA ALA A 184 -4.75 7.96 -21.26
C ALA A 184 -4.40 9.22 -20.45
N ASP A 185 -3.64 9.04 -19.36
CA ASP A 185 -3.26 10.14 -18.48
C ASP A 185 -2.00 10.85 -18.98
N GLN A 186 -0.99 10.13 -19.49
CA GLN A 186 0.17 10.76 -20.16
C GLN A 186 -0.27 11.57 -21.39
N ARG A 187 -1.24 11.10 -22.18
CA ARG A 187 -1.79 11.87 -23.32
C ARG A 187 -2.48 13.16 -22.90
N ARG A 188 -3.09 13.20 -21.71
CA ARG A 188 -3.63 14.45 -21.15
C ARG A 188 -2.53 15.43 -20.79
N MET A 189 -1.41 14.93 -20.27
CA MET A 189 -0.26 15.75 -19.92
C MET A 189 0.43 16.31 -21.17
N LEU A 190 0.61 15.49 -22.21
CA LEU A 190 1.19 15.94 -23.50
C LEU A 190 0.35 17.02 -24.22
N LEU A 191 -0.96 17.04 -24.00
CA LEU A 191 -1.85 18.08 -24.51
C LEU A 191 -1.79 19.39 -23.71
N SER A 192 -1.22 19.37 -22.51
CA SER A 192 -1.02 20.56 -21.66
C SER A 192 0.23 21.36 -22.07
N ASP A 193 1.24 20.69 -22.63
CA ASP A 193 2.54 21.31 -22.96
C ASP A 193 2.67 21.74 -24.43
N GLY A 194 1.59 21.60 -25.20
CA GLY A 194 1.53 21.94 -26.62
C GLY A 194 1.12 23.38 -26.94
N GLU A 195 1.87 24.39 -26.50
CA GLU A 195 1.83 25.74 -27.08
C GLU A 195 3.25 26.20 -27.41
N GLU A 196 3.81 25.71 -28.52
CA GLU A 196 4.55 26.51 -29.51
C GLU A 196 4.71 25.67 -30.80
N ALA A 197 3.60 25.49 -31.54
CA ALA A 197 3.67 25.11 -32.94
C ALA A 197 3.69 26.39 -33.78
N GLU A 198 4.91 26.85 -34.09
CA GLU A 198 5.13 27.88 -35.10
C GLU A 198 4.59 27.43 -36.47
N ASP A 199 4.05 28.41 -37.18
CA ASP A 199 3.69 28.42 -38.61
C ASP A 199 2.45 27.65 -39.07
N GLY A 200 1.31 28.36 -39.06
CA GLY A 200 0.38 28.25 -40.20
C GLY A 200 -1.11 28.39 -39.96
N PHE A 201 -1.62 29.22 -39.03
CA PHE A 201 -3.08 29.43 -38.96
C PHE A 201 -3.55 30.81 -38.44
N GLY A 202 -2.81 31.87 -38.74
CA GLY A 202 -3.05 33.23 -38.23
C GLY A 202 -3.99 34.14 -39.03
N TRP A 203 -5.13 33.69 -39.58
CA TRP A 203 -6.05 34.61 -40.31
C TRP A 203 -7.56 34.49 -40.06
N PHE A 204 -8.05 33.50 -39.29
CA PHE A 204 -9.51 33.30 -39.14
C PHE A 204 -10.13 33.64 -37.77
N LEU A 205 -9.38 34.09 -36.77
CA LEU A 205 -9.90 34.39 -35.42
C LEU A 205 -10.01 35.90 -35.09
N PRO A 206 -10.84 36.68 -35.80
CA PRO A 206 -11.49 37.81 -35.13
C PRO A 206 -13.02 37.83 -35.25
N VAL A 207 -13.68 36.78 -35.73
CA VAL A 207 -15.16 36.78 -35.94
C VAL A 207 -15.95 36.30 -34.72
N ILE A 208 -15.36 35.50 -33.81
CA ILE A 208 -16.11 34.87 -32.70
C ILE A 208 -16.29 35.81 -31.48
N GLY A 209 -15.41 36.82 -31.32
CA GLY A 209 -15.45 37.74 -30.18
C GLY A 209 -16.64 38.71 -30.12
N ILE A 210 -17.39 38.87 -31.22
CA ILE A 210 -18.51 39.85 -31.28
C ILE A 210 -19.85 39.21 -30.85
N VAL A 211 -19.98 37.88 -30.87
CA VAL A 211 -21.24 37.19 -30.51
C VAL A 211 -21.37 36.94 -29.00
N GLY A 212 -20.26 36.73 -28.28
CA GLY A 212 -20.25 36.47 -26.84
C GLY A 212 -20.66 37.66 -25.97
N LEU A 213 -20.45 38.90 -26.43
CA LEU A 213 -20.76 40.11 -25.67
C LEU A 213 -22.28 40.41 -25.60
N LEU A 214 -23.09 39.87 -26.52
CA LEU A 214 -24.54 40.11 -26.55
C LEU A 214 -25.34 39.18 -25.63
N VAL A 215 -24.79 38.02 -25.23
CA VAL A 215 -25.49 37.08 -24.34
C VAL A 215 -25.45 37.52 -22.87
N VAL A 216 -24.38 38.23 -22.46
CA VAL A 216 -24.19 38.68 -21.07
C VAL A 216 -25.15 39.83 -20.69
N ILE A 217 -25.58 40.66 -21.66
CA ILE A 217 -26.46 41.81 -21.39
C ILE A 217 -27.92 41.37 -21.13
N THR A 218 -28.36 40.23 -21.68
CA THR A 218 -29.71 39.68 -21.43
C THR A 218 -29.85 38.88 -20.13
N GLY A 219 -28.76 38.46 -19.50
CA GLY A 219 -28.78 37.72 -18.23
C GLY A 219 -29.02 38.59 -16.98
N ALA A 220 -28.81 39.90 -17.06
CA ALA A 220 -28.80 40.79 -15.89
C ALA A 220 -30.17 41.42 -15.54
N MET A 221 -31.28 41.02 -16.18
CA MET A 221 -32.61 41.61 -15.92
C MET A 221 -33.70 40.62 -15.46
N GLY A 222 -33.37 39.37 -15.14
CA GLY A 222 -34.34 38.39 -14.69
C GLY A 222 -33.84 37.58 -13.51
N LEU A 223 -34.15 38.04 -12.29
CA LEU A 223 -34.48 37.29 -11.07
C LEU A 223 -34.22 38.17 -9.85
N ARG A 224 -35.08 39.18 -9.65
CA ARG A 224 -35.33 39.75 -8.33
C ARG A 224 -36.55 39.03 -7.74
N ASN A 225 -36.40 38.61 -6.47
CA ASN A 225 -37.38 38.10 -5.51
C ASN A 225 -37.30 36.59 -5.25
N ARG A 226 -36.64 36.27 -4.13
CA ARG A 226 -37.05 35.24 -3.17
C ARG A 226 -36.22 35.43 -1.90
N ASP A 227 -36.80 36.20 -0.97
CA ASP A 227 -36.43 36.15 0.43
C ASP A 227 -37.11 34.91 1.01
N ASP A 228 -36.35 33.85 1.30
CA ASP A 228 -36.78 32.74 2.17
C ASP A 228 -35.50 32.08 2.72
N GLU A 229 -35.11 32.43 3.94
CA GLU A 229 -34.10 31.71 4.72
C GLU A 229 -34.69 30.39 5.25
N PRO A 230 -34.01 29.24 5.11
CA PRO A 230 -34.40 28.04 5.83
C PRO A 230 -33.73 28.00 7.21
N ASP A 231 -34.54 28.17 8.26
CA ASP A 231 -34.17 27.93 9.66
C ASP A 231 -33.96 26.41 9.88
N LEU A 232 -32.76 26.01 10.30
CA LEU A 232 -32.37 24.62 10.51
C LEU A 232 -32.79 24.17 11.92
N SER A 233 -34.06 23.83 12.05
CA SER A 233 -34.63 23.20 13.26
C SER A 233 -34.15 21.76 13.41
N THR A 234 -33.19 21.51 14.30
CA THR A 234 -32.86 20.15 14.77
C THR A 234 -33.78 19.73 15.91
N ASP A 235 -34.92 19.14 15.57
CA ASP A 235 -35.72 18.35 16.51
C ASP A 235 -36.21 17.09 15.79
N MET A 236 -35.47 15.99 15.97
CA MET A 236 -35.97 14.64 15.67
C MET A 236 -36.26 13.92 16.99
N PRO A 237 -37.50 13.44 17.23
CA PRO A 237 -37.77 12.61 18.39
C PRO A 237 -37.14 11.23 18.18
N VAL A 238 -36.06 10.94 18.91
CA VAL A 238 -35.49 9.59 18.99
C VAL A 238 -36.27 8.82 20.06
N GLU A 239 -37.16 7.92 19.62
CA GLU A 239 -37.72 6.91 20.51
C GLU A 239 -36.64 5.88 20.84
N VAL A 240 -36.21 5.86 22.10
CA VAL A 240 -35.26 4.88 22.62
C VAL A 240 -35.99 3.56 22.84
N ALA A 241 -35.96 2.68 21.84
CA ALA A 241 -36.34 1.28 22.01
C ALA A 241 -35.29 0.57 22.91
N ALA A 242 -35.80 -0.16 23.90
CA ALA A 242 -35.01 -0.82 24.93
C ALA A 242 -33.87 -1.68 24.36
N ALA A 243 -32.66 -1.41 24.84
CA ALA A 243 -31.46 -2.17 24.51
C ALA A 243 -31.60 -3.64 24.94
N LYS A 244 -31.51 -4.55 23.96
CA LYS A 244 -31.14 -5.94 24.23
C LYS A 244 -29.64 -5.98 24.57
N PRO A 245 -29.18 -6.89 25.44
CA PRO A 245 -27.78 -6.98 25.81
C PRO A 245 -26.91 -7.23 24.57
N LEU A 246 -25.87 -6.42 24.41
CA LEU A 246 -24.86 -6.53 23.36
C LEU A 246 -24.00 -7.77 23.60
N VAL A 247 -23.99 -8.66 22.62
CA VAL A 247 -23.09 -9.81 22.52
C VAL A 247 -21.74 -9.31 22.00
N VAL A 248 -20.65 -9.71 22.67
CA VAL A 248 -19.28 -9.49 22.18
C VAL A 248 -19.09 -10.41 20.97
N LEU A 249 -18.90 -9.82 19.79
CA LEU A 249 -18.62 -10.52 18.55
C LEU A 249 -17.14 -10.91 18.49
N ASP A 250 -16.74 -11.93 19.27
CA ASP A 250 -15.77 -12.89 18.75
C ASP A 250 -16.54 -13.67 17.68
N GLY A 251 -16.03 -13.72 16.44
CA GLY A 251 -16.68 -14.42 15.33
C GLY A 251 -16.91 -15.93 15.56
N ARG A 252 -16.54 -16.47 16.72
CA ARG A 252 -16.97 -17.78 17.21
C ARG A 252 -18.26 -17.67 18.01
N SER A 253 -19.32 -18.30 17.51
CA SER A 253 -20.54 -18.52 18.29
C SER A 253 -20.20 -19.17 19.62
N SER A 254 -20.65 -18.57 20.72
CA SER A 254 -20.35 -19.11 22.05
C SER A 254 -20.90 -20.54 22.18
N ASP A 255 -20.28 -21.36 23.04
CA ASP A 255 -20.78 -22.72 23.31
C ASP A 255 -22.25 -22.73 23.74
N ALA A 256 -22.72 -21.65 24.39
CA ALA A 256 -24.12 -21.47 24.75
C ALA A 256 -25.02 -21.27 23.51
N ASP A 257 -24.58 -20.48 22.53
CA ASP A 257 -25.30 -20.25 21.28
C ASP A 257 -25.35 -21.50 20.40
N LEU A 258 -24.24 -22.24 20.33
CA LEU A 258 -24.15 -23.50 19.59
C LEU A 258 -25.02 -24.59 20.23
N ARG A 259 -25.05 -24.70 21.56
CA ARG A 259 -25.98 -25.60 22.28
C ARG A 259 -27.44 -25.22 22.03
N ALA A 260 -27.76 -23.92 21.97
CA ALA A 260 -29.11 -23.46 21.67
C ALA A 260 -29.59 -23.84 20.26
N ARG A 261 -28.67 -23.98 19.28
CA ARG A 261 -28.98 -24.48 17.93
C ARG A 261 -29.28 -25.99 17.89
N LEU A 262 -28.85 -26.74 18.90
CA LEU A 262 -29.12 -28.17 19.07
C LEU A 262 -30.38 -28.46 19.90
N ALA A 263 -31.36 -27.53 19.94
CA ALA A 263 -32.53 -27.60 20.82
C ALA A 263 -33.41 -28.86 20.71
N GLY A 264 -33.24 -29.68 19.66
CA GLY A 264 -33.92 -30.97 19.53
C GLY A 264 -33.20 -32.16 20.17
N TRP A 265 -31.99 -31.97 20.71
CA TRP A 265 -31.20 -33.00 21.40
C TRP A 265 -31.16 -32.71 22.91
N ASP A 266 -31.16 -33.77 23.71
CA ASP A 266 -31.01 -33.67 25.17
C ASP A 266 -29.55 -33.34 25.52
N ASP A 267 -29.33 -32.51 26.55
CA ASP A 267 -28.00 -32.07 26.98
C ASP A 267 -27.08 -33.27 27.31
N ALA A 268 -27.63 -34.37 27.83
CA ALA A 268 -26.85 -35.58 28.12
C ALA A 268 -26.29 -36.24 26.86
N VAL A 269 -27.02 -36.17 25.74
CA VAL A 269 -26.58 -36.71 24.44
C VAL A 269 -25.49 -35.82 23.85
N ILE A 270 -25.62 -34.50 24.00
CA ILE A 270 -24.60 -33.55 23.54
C ILE A 270 -23.29 -33.78 24.31
N ASP A 271 -23.35 -33.88 25.64
CA ASP A 271 -22.18 -34.10 26.49
C ASP A 271 -21.50 -35.46 26.23
N GLU A 272 -22.27 -36.51 25.95
CA GLU A 272 -21.74 -37.82 25.56
C GLU A 272 -20.93 -37.72 24.26
N ARG A 273 -21.44 -37.02 23.24
CA ARG A 273 -20.72 -36.85 21.96
C ARG A 273 -19.47 -35.98 22.08
N LEU A 274 -19.49 -34.95 22.92
CA LEU A 274 -18.30 -34.18 23.22
C LEU A 274 -17.23 -35.05 23.90
N SER A 275 -17.63 -35.99 24.78
CA SER A 275 -16.72 -36.94 25.43
C SER A 275 -16.12 -37.98 24.47
N GLU A 276 -16.81 -38.26 23.36
CA GLU A 276 -16.31 -39.10 22.26
C GLU A 276 -15.34 -38.36 21.33
N GLY A 277 -15.08 -37.06 21.57
CA GLY A 277 -14.11 -36.23 20.85
C GLY A 277 -14.69 -35.38 19.73
N TRP A 278 -16.02 -35.21 19.67
CA TRP A 278 -16.66 -34.31 18.70
C TRP A 278 -16.53 -32.85 19.15
N THR A 279 -16.44 -31.92 18.18
CA THR A 279 -16.55 -30.48 18.45
C THR A 279 -18.02 -30.05 18.43
N LEU A 280 -18.35 -29.03 19.22
CA LEU A 280 -19.71 -28.50 19.30
C LEU A 280 -20.19 -27.94 17.95
N GLU A 281 -19.30 -27.27 17.21
CA GLU A 281 -19.54 -26.80 15.84
C GLU A 281 -19.82 -27.96 14.87
N GLY A 282 -19.06 -29.07 14.98
CA GLY A 282 -19.27 -30.27 14.15
C GLY A 282 -20.60 -30.97 14.44
N LEU A 283 -21.07 -30.93 15.69
CA LEU A 283 -22.39 -31.45 16.06
C LEU A 283 -23.52 -30.60 15.49
N VAL A 284 -23.36 -29.27 15.46
CA VAL A 284 -24.33 -28.35 14.84
C VAL A 284 -24.43 -28.60 13.32
N ASP A 285 -23.31 -28.72 12.61
CA ASP A 285 -23.31 -29.04 11.17
C ASP A 285 -23.95 -30.41 10.88
N TYR A 286 -23.69 -31.41 11.72
CA TYR A 286 -24.33 -32.72 11.62
C TYR A 286 -25.85 -32.63 11.84
N TYR A 287 -26.29 -31.90 12.86
CA TYR A 287 -27.70 -31.74 13.19
C TYR A 287 -28.47 -31.02 12.08
N GLU A 288 -27.91 -29.94 11.51
CA GLU A 288 -28.51 -29.17 10.41
C GLU A 288 -28.63 -29.99 9.12
N LYS A 289 -27.74 -30.96 8.90
CA LYS A 289 -27.84 -31.90 7.76
C LYS A 289 -28.91 -32.99 7.94
N GLN A 290 -29.41 -33.20 9.16
CA GLN A 290 -30.42 -34.21 9.48
C GLN A 290 -31.84 -33.63 9.62
N ALA A 291 -31.98 -32.30 9.71
CA ALA A 291 -33.25 -31.58 9.79
C ALA A 291 -33.85 -31.31 8.41
#